data_AF-A0A1N7IN81-F1
#
_entry.id   AF-A0A1N7IN81-F1
#
_cell.length_a   1.000
_cell.length_b   1.000
_cell.length_c   1.000
_cell.angle_alpha   90.00
_cell.angle_beta   90.00
_cell.angle_gamma   90.00
#
_symmetry.space_group_name_H-M   'P 1'
#
loop_
_entity.id
_entity.type
_entity.pdbx_description
1 polymer ?
#
loop_
_entity_poly.entity_id
_entity_poly.type
_entity_poly.pdbx_seq_one_letter_code
_entity_poly.pdbx_strand_id
1 'polypeptide(L)'
;MTTEIQHRRYANTGLGEWVPEMGVGLHRAPEGQPESAPPQPELHQPAAHVAAAAPVPREEPQQPRHLQPPAPAQARSQPLDHIDIVRPVKAPPRQGWRKLVHGATGGKVNPGQSRREAQRARVTDAIRTPLRGDYRIAVMSLKGGVGKTTTTVALGSVLAQTRGDRVIAIDANPDFGTLSQRVAAPGPATIRDLLQADDTSRYAQIKAFTTQGASRLEVIGSERDPAVSEAFSENDYRRAVDILQHHYNLILTDCGTGLMHSAMAGVLDLAHTLVLVSSPALDGAQSAAATLDWLELHGYGRLAANAVVVVSAPASGKAAIDMEAVLAHFAARTRAVHVVPYDPHLAEGAVVDIDRLRPNTLRAYRNLAATIAVDFGEWHKHAR
;
A
#
# COMPACT_ATOMS: atom_id res chain seq x y z
N MET A 1 -56.72 -5.12 39.42
CA MET A 1 -55.76 -6.23 39.27
C MET A 1 -54.43 -5.76 39.83
N THR A 2 -54.06 -6.38 40.94
CA THR A 2 -53.09 -5.97 41.95
C THR A 2 -51.90 -6.91 41.88
N THR A 3 -50.66 -6.42 41.82
CA THR A 3 -49.44 -7.09 42.37
C THR A 3 -48.27 -6.09 42.22
N GLU A 4 -47.77 -5.40 43.23
CA GLU A 4 -47.14 -5.80 44.51
C GLU A 4 -45.61 -5.98 44.38
N ILE A 5 -44.92 -5.10 45.10
CA ILE A 5 -43.47 -5.02 45.33
C ILE A 5 -43.13 -5.98 46.47
N GLN A 6 -42.09 -6.82 46.33
CA GLN A 6 -41.36 -7.34 47.48
C GLN A 6 -39.85 -7.45 47.27
N HIS A 7 -39.16 -6.95 48.30
CA HIS A 7 -37.73 -7.03 48.62
C HIS A 7 -37.36 -8.40 49.24
N ARG A 8 -36.03 -8.65 49.32
CA ARG A 8 -35.25 -9.65 50.12
C ARG A 8 -34.76 -10.85 49.30
N ARG A 9 -33.54 -11.39 49.48
CA ARG A 9 -32.54 -11.34 50.56
C ARG A 9 -31.18 -11.85 50.03
N TYR A 10 -30.08 -11.33 50.59
CA TYR A 10 -28.74 -11.93 50.56
C TYR A 10 -28.63 -13.08 51.57
N ALA A 11 -27.98 -14.18 51.18
CA ALA A 11 -27.24 -15.17 52.00
C ALA A 11 -26.46 -16.08 51.02
N ASN A 12 -25.17 -15.87 50.79
CA ASN A 12 -24.02 -16.49 51.47
C ASN A 12 -24.07 -18.03 51.60
N THR A 13 -23.19 -18.74 50.89
CA THR A 13 -22.48 -19.97 51.32
C THR A 13 -21.59 -20.50 50.18
N GLY A 14 -20.36 -20.92 50.52
CA GLY A 14 -19.67 -21.99 49.79
C GLY A 14 -18.42 -21.59 48.99
N LEU A 15 -17.31 -21.39 49.69
CA LEU A 15 -15.96 -21.61 49.16
C LEU A 15 -15.80 -23.10 48.80
N GLY A 16 -15.28 -23.40 47.61
CA GLY A 16 -14.88 -24.73 47.17
C GLY A 16 -13.62 -24.64 46.33
N GLU A 17 -12.51 -25.05 46.93
CA GLU A 17 -11.16 -25.16 46.34
C GLU A 17 -11.15 -26.11 45.15
N TRP A 18 -10.40 -25.74 44.11
CA TRP A 18 -10.02 -26.62 43.01
C TRP A 18 -8.56 -27.05 43.18
N VAL A 19 -8.34 -28.34 43.38
CA VAL A 19 -7.05 -29.04 43.32
C VAL A 19 -7.18 -30.20 42.34
N PRO A 20 -6.20 -30.44 41.46
CA PRO A 20 -5.95 -31.78 40.95
C PRO A 20 -4.58 -32.30 41.41
N GLU A 21 -4.61 -33.46 42.07
CA GLU A 21 -3.46 -34.25 42.49
C GLU A 21 -2.73 -34.93 41.33
N MET A 22 -1.44 -35.11 41.57
CA MET A 22 -0.44 -35.82 40.78
C MET A 22 -0.63 -37.34 40.86
N GLY A 23 -0.73 -37.99 39.70
CA GLY A 23 -0.69 -39.44 39.56
C GLY A 23 0.71 -39.94 39.19
N VAL A 24 1.33 -40.69 40.10
CA VAL A 24 2.64 -41.36 39.96
C VAL A 24 2.47 -42.67 39.16
N GLY A 25 3.26 -42.85 38.11
CA GLY A 25 3.38 -44.11 37.34
C GLY A 25 4.84 -44.55 37.26
N LEU A 26 5.12 -45.74 37.80
CA LEU A 26 6.45 -46.34 37.94
C LEU A 26 6.97 -47.04 36.67
N HIS A 27 8.30 -47.09 36.62
CA HIS A 27 9.23 -47.61 35.61
C HIS A 27 9.00 -49.02 35.04
N ARG A 28 9.39 -49.18 33.76
CA ARG A 28 10.17 -50.35 33.28
C ARG A 28 11.06 -49.96 32.08
N ALA A 29 12.35 -50.25 32.20
CA ALA A 29 13.41 -49.95 31.23
C ALA A 29 13.63 -51.10 30.21
N PRO A 30 14.21 -50.83 29.03
CA PRO A 30 14.93 -51.82 28.25
C PRO A 30 16.46 -51.60 28.26
N GLU A 31 17.20 -52.71 28.32
CA GLU A 31 18.61 -52.89 27.93
C GLU A 31 18.78 -52.50 26.44
N GLY A 32 19.90 -52.04 25.86
CA GLY A 32 21.31 -51.89 26.23
C GLY A 32 22.15 -52.02 24.94
N GLN A 33 23.12 -51.11 24.76
CA GLN A 33 24.26 -51.08 23.79
C GLN A 33 24.09 -50.46 22.38
N PRO A 34 25.16 -49.94 21.75
CA PRO A 34 26.08 -48.93 22.27
C PRO A 34 26.30 -47.74 21.31
N GLU A 35 26.85 -46.70 21.91
CA GLU A 35 27.23 -45.38 21.42
C GLU A 35 28.29 -45.40 20.29
N SER A 36 27.99 -44.78 19.15
CA SER A 36 28.96 -44.46 18.09
C SER A 36 29.20 -42.94 18.07
N ALA A 37 30.43 -42.55 18.41
CA ALA A 37 30.90 -41.17 18.46
C ALA A 37 30.85 -40.45 17.09
N PRO A 38 30.69 -39.11 17.08
CA PRO A 38 30.69 -38.32 15.84
C PRO A 38 32.12 -38.05 15.33
N PRO A 39 32.39 -38.11 14.02
CA PRO A 39 33.65 -37.63 13.48
C PRO A 39 33.66 -36.10 13.41
N GLN A 40 34.67 -35.49 14.04
CA GLN A 40 35.02 -34.08 13.90
C GLN A 40 35.81 -33.81 12.60
N PRO A 41 35.82 -32.56 12.11
CA PRO A 41 35.98 -32.24 10.69
C PRO A 41 37.45 -32.20 10.20
N GLU A 42 37.69 -32.75 9.01
CA GLU A 42 38.93 -32.58 8.26
C GLU A 42 39.09 -31.13 7.78
N LEU A 43 40.11 -30.47 8.34
CA LEU A 43 40.64 -29.19 7.92
C LEU A 43 41.12 -29.25 6.45
N HIS A 44 40.25 -28.82 5.54
CA HIS A 44 40.65 -28.53 4.17
C HIS A 44 41.45 -27.22 4.15
N GLN A 45 42.76 -27.37 3.94
CA GLN A 45 43.68 -26.27 3.63
C GLN A 45 43.26 -25.61 2.30
N PRO A 46 43.15 -24.28 2.23
CA PRO A 46 42.94 -23.61 0.95
C PRO A 46 44.24 -23.66 0.12
N ALA A 47 44.16 -24.29 -1.05
CA ALA A 47 45.20 -24.27 -2.06
C ALA A 47 45.47 -22.82 -2.50
N ALA A 48 46.75 -22.42 -2.39
CA ALA A 48 47.25 -21.13 -2.83
C ALA A 48 47.06 -20.95 -4.34
N HIS A 49 46.21 -19.99 -4.73
CA HIS A 49 46.24 -19.45 -6.09
C HIS A 49 47.45 -18.51 -6.22
N VAL A 50 48.40 -18.97 -7.03
CA VAL A 50 49.60 -18.24 -7.46
C VAL A 50 49.17 -16.97 -8.19
N ALA A 51 49.40 -15.82 -7.57
CA ALA A 51 49.30 -14.52 -8.22
C ALA A 51 50.50 -14.34 -9.16
N ALA A 52 50.23 -14.30 -10.47
CA ALA A 52 51.22 -13.93 -11.47
C ALA A 52 51.48 -12.42 -11.39
N ALA A 53 52.70 -12.06 -10.98
CA ALA A 53 53.23 -10.71 -10.99
C ALA A 53 53.67 -10.30 -12.41
N ALA A 54 53.32 -9.07 -12.81
CA ALA A 54 53.81 -8.40 -14.02
C ALA A 54 53.93 -6.89 -13.72
N PRO A 55 54.85 -6.15 -14.38
CA PRO A 55 55.95 -5.49 -13.69
C PRO A 55 55.78 -3.97 -13.44
N VAL A 56 56.51 -3.50 -12.43
CA VAL A 56 56.66 -2.10 -12.01
C VAL A 56 57.48 -1.33 -13.06
N PRO A 57 57.02 -0.16 -13.57
CA PRO A 57 57.85 0.71 -14.40
C PRO A 57 58.93 1.41 -13.56
N ARG A 58 60.18 1.34 -14.03
CA ARG A 58 61.33 2.10 -13.50
C ARG A 58 61.13 3.61 -13.70
N GLU A 59 61.42 4.40 -12.67
CA GLU A 59 61.61 5.84 -12.79
C GLU A 59 62.97 6.14 -13.45
N GLU A 60 62.93 6.81 -14.60
CA GLU A 60 64.08 7.49 -15.21
C GLU A 60 64.03 9.00 -14.90
N PRO A 61 65.19 9.67 -14.73
CA PRO A 61 65.24 11.03 -14.23
C PRO A 61 64.77 12.08 -15.25
N GLN A 62 63.96 13.02 -14.75
CA GLN A 62 63.38 14.15 -15.48
C GLN A 62 64.47 15.10 -16.01
N GLN A 63 64.47 15.36 -17.32
CA GLN A 63 65.16 16.51 -17.94
C GLN A 63 64.24 17.74 -18.00
N PRO A 64 64.77 18.98 -17.91
CA PRO A 64 63.95 20.18 -17.78
C PRO A 64 63.17 20.51 -19.07
N ARG A 65 61.87 20.78 -18.90
CA ARG A 65 60.98 21.24 -19.96
C ARG A 65 61.41 22.61 -20.51
N HIS A 66 61.74 22.66 -21.80
CA HIS A 66 61.67 23.91 -22.58
C HIS A 66 60.20 24.29 -22.79
N LEU A 67 59.82 25.48 -22.33
CA LEU A 67 58.50 26.07 -22.53
C LEU A 67 58.34 26.48 -24.01
N GLN A 68 57.38 25.88 -24.70
CA GLN A 68 56.91 26.31 -26.02
C GLN A 68 55.55 27.02 -25.87
N PRO A 69 55.29 28.13 -26.59
CA PRO A 69 54.04 28.89 -26.45
C PRO A 69 52.84 28.09 -26.99
N PRO A 70 51.62 28.27 -26.43
CA PRO A 70 50.46 27.48 -26.81
C PRO A 70 49.92 27.88 -28.20
N ALA A 71 49.69 26.88 -29.05
CA ALA A 71 48.94 27.01 -30.29
C ALA A 71 47.44 27.25 -30.01
N PRO A 72 46.70 27.96 -30.90
CA PRO A 72 45.30 28.29 -30.67
C PRO A 72 44.43 27.02 -30.60
N ALA A 73 43.62 26.94 -29.54
CA ALA A 73 42.69 25.86 -29.30
C ALA A 73 41.69 25.73 -30.47
N GLN A 74 41.80 24.64 -31.23
CA GLN A 74 40.75 24.22 -32.13
C GLN A 74 39.51 23.93 -31.30
N ALA A 75 38.44 24.68 -31.55
CA ALA A 75 37.15 24.52 -30.90
C ALA A 75 36.66 23.09 -31.17
N ARG A 76 36.66 22.25 -30.13
CA ARG A 76 35.92 20.99 -30.14
C ARG A 76 34.45 21.34 -30.30
N SER A 77 33.89 21.08 -31.47
CA SER A 77 32.45 21.06 -31.70
C SER A 77 31.82 20.06 -30.73
N GLN A 78 31.18 20.58 -29.69
CA GLN A 78 30.32 19.79 -28.82
C GLN A 78 29.12 19.32 -29.64
N PRO A 79 28.74 18.03 -29.57
CA PRO A 79 27.52 17.59 -30.22
C PRO A 79 26.34 18.27 -29.54
N LEU A 80 25.47 18.89 -30.34
CA LEU A 80 24.22 19.47 -29.88
C LEU A 80 23.36 18.36 -29.28
N ASP A 81 23.13 18.40 -27.96
CA ASP A 81 22.13 17.56 -27.31
C ASP A 81 20.77 17.88 -27.92
N HIS A 82 20.20 16.88 -28.59
CA HIS A 82 18.95 16.97 -29.36
C HIS A 82 17.70 17.33 -28.53
N ILE A 83 17.84 17.62 -27.23
CA ILE A 83 16.75 17.84 -26.30
C ILE A 83 16.34 19.33 -26.23
N ASP A 84 17.19 20.27 -26.66
CA ASP A 84 16.92 21.72 -26.53
C ASP A 84 16.38 22.40 -27.80
N ILE A 85 16.19 21.66 -28.90
CA ILE A 85 15.74 22.24 -30.19
C ILE A 85 14.22 22.23 -30.35
N VAL A 86 13.49 21.46 -29.53
CA VAL A 86 12.04 21.33 -29.65
C VAL A 86 11.34 22.33 -28.74
N ARG A 87 10.88 23.45 -29.31
CA ARG A 87 9.91 24.32 -28.64
C ARG A 87 8.71 23.47 -28.22
N PRO A 88 8.31 23.45 -26.94
CA PRO A 88 7.15 22.67 -26.51
C PRO A 88 5.90 23.20 -27.22
N VAL A 89 5.40 22.42 -28.17
CA VAL A 89 4.13 22.72 -28.84
C VAL A 89 3.03 22.55 -27.80
N LYS A 90 2.35 23.66 -27.45
CA LYS A 90 1.22 23.64 -26.52
C LYS A 90 0.20 22.61 -27.01
N ALA A 91 -0.09 21.58 -26.23
CA ALA A 91 -1.05 20.56 -26.63
C ALA A 91 -2.44 21.21 -26.91
N PRO A 92 -3.15 20.78 -27.97
CA PRO A 92 -4.40 21.41 -28.39
C PRO A 92 -5.51 21.20 -27.34
N PRO A 93 -6.43 22.17 -27.17
CA PRO A 93 -7.53 22.08 -26.20
C PRO A 93 -8.48 20.94 -26.56
N ARG A 94 -8.85 20.12 -25.57
CA ARG A 94 -9.67 18.92 -25.78
C ARG A 94 -11.17 19.15 -25.50
N GLN A 95 -11.56 20.23 -24.82
CA GLN A 95 -12.96 20.51 -24.46
C GLN A 95 -13.33 22.01 -24.53
N GLY A 96 -14.64 22.27 -24.59
CA GLY A 96 -15.24 23.62 -24.48
C GLY A 96 -15.08 24.52 -25.71
N TRP A 97 -15.41 25.81 -25.55
CA TRP A 97 -15.35 26.82 -26.61
C TRP A 97 -13.95 26.99 -27.21
N ARG A 98 -12.90 26.64 -26.47
CA ARG A 98 -11.51 26.68 -26.93
C ARG A 98 -11.21 25.59 -27.96
N LYS A 99 -11.81 24.41 -27.85
CA LYS A 99 -11.78 23.38 -28.90
C LYS A 99 -12.50 23.87 -30.15
N LEU A 100 -13.64 24.56 -29.99
CA LEU A 100 -14.37 25.18 -31.10
C LEU A 100 -13.55 26.28 -31.79
N VAL A 101 -12.87 27.15 -31.04
CA VAL A 101 -11.98 28.19 -31.61
C VAL A 101 -10.76 27.58 -32.28
N HIS A 102 -10.12 26.57 -31.67
CA HIS A 102 -9.00 25.85 -32.29
C HIS A 102 -9.44 25.15 -33.59
N GLY A 103 -10.65 24.55 -33.60
CA GLY A 103 -11.24 23.94 -34.79
C GLY A 103 -11.61 24.97 -35.86
N ALA A 104 -12.31 26.04 -35.49
CA ALA A 104 -12.77 27.09 -36.40
C ALA A 104 -11.62 27.92 -37.01
N THR A 105 -10.47 27.99 -36.33
CA THR A 105 -9.26 28.66 -36.86
C THR A 105 -8.33 27.73 -37.63
N GLY A 106 -8.72 26.46 -37.86
CA GLY A 106 -7.89 25.48 -38.56
C GLY A 106 -6.56 25.21 -37.85
N GLY A 107 -6.51 25.33 -36.52
CA GLY A 107 -5.30 25.18 -35.71
C GLY A 107 -4.38 26.41 -35.65
N LYS A 108 -4.73 27.53 -36.31
CA LYS A 108 -3.91 28.77 -36.29
C LYS A 108 -3.93 29.47 -34.93
N VAL A 109 -5.01 29.33 -34.15
CA VAL A 109 -5.12 29.85 -32.80
C VAL A 109 -5.26 28.70 -31.82
N ASN A 110 -4.19 28.42 -31.09
CA ASN A 110 -4.20 27.47 -29.99
C ASN A 110 -4.21 28.23 -28.66
N PRO A 111 -5.39 28.48 -28.06
CA PRO A 111 -5.48 29.14 -26.76
C PRO A 111 -4.82 28.33 -25.62
N GLY A 112 -4.35 27.11 -25.90
CA GLY A 112 -3.76 26.19 -24.95
C GLY A 112 -4.82 25.53 -24.06
N GLN A 113 -4.36 24.58 -23.24
CA GLN A 113 -5.18 23.97 -22.21
C GLN A 113 -5.62 25.02 -21.18
N SER A 114 -6.86 24.93 -20.70
CA SER A 114 -7.28 25.69 -19.52
C SER A 114 -6.45 25.31 -18.29
N ARG A 115 -6.34 26.20 -17.29
CA ARG A 115 -5.69 25.87 -16.01
C ARG A 115 -6.26 24.59 -15.37
N ARG A 116 -7.57 24.35 -15.54
CA ARG A 116 -8.25 23.14 -15.06
C ARG A 116 -7.86 21.90 -15.86
N GLU A 117 -7.78 21.99 -17.19
CA GLU A 117 -7.30 20.87 -18.03
C GLU A 117 -5.82 20.56 -17.76
N ALA A 118 -4.98 21.58 -17.64
CA ALA A 118 -3.57 21.42 -17.29
C ALA A 118 -3.39 20.78 -15.91
N GLN A 119 -4.19 21.19 -14.91
CA GLN A 119 -4.16 20.56 -13.59
C GLN A 119 -4.60 19.10 -13.64
N ARG A 120 -5.67 18.79 -14.39
CA ARG A 120 -6.13 17.40 -14.59
C ARG A 120 -5.06 16.55 -15.27
N ALA A 121 -4.41 17.10 -16.30
CA ALA A 121 -3.31 16.43 -16.99
C ALA A 121 -2.16 16.15 -16.02
N ARG A 122 -1.72 17.12 -15.23
CA ARG A 122 -0.67 16.94 -14.20
C ARG A 122 -1.01 15.84 -13.19
N VAL A 123 -2.25 15.80 -12.71
CA VAL A 123 -2.70 14.75 -11.77
C VAL A 123 -2.68 13.38 -12.46
N THR A 124 -3.16 13.28 -13.70
CA THR A 124 -3.10 12.04 -14.48
C THR A 124 -1.66 11.60 -14.76
N ASP A 125 -0.78 12.53 -15.12
CA ASP A 125 0.63 12.26 -15.41
C ASP A 125 1.37 11.80 -14.14
N ALA A 126 1.10 12.44 -12.99
CA ALA A 126 1.62 12.01 -11.69
C ALA A 126 1.17 10.58 -11.35
N ILE A 127 -0.12 10.27 -11.51
CA ILE A 127 -0.65 8.91 -11.30
C ILE A 127 0.03 7.90 -12.23
N ARG A 128 0.47 8.30 -13.43
CA ARG A 128 1.12 7.43 -14.43
C ARG A 128 2.64 7.30 -14.27
N THR A 129 3.22 7.89 -13.23
CA THR A 129 4.66 7.79 -12.95
C THR A 129 5.11 6.31 -12.97
N PRO A 130 6.10 5.91 -13.79
CA PRO A 130 6.53 4.52 -13.86
C PRO A 130 6.98 3.98 -12.51
N LEU A 131 6.63 2.72 -12.24
CA LEU A 131 7.06 1.99 -11.05
C LEU A 131 8.33 1.18 -11.37
N ARG A 132 9.29 1.13 -10.44
CA ARG A 132 10.53 0.34 -10.58
C ARG A 132 10.44 -1.08 -10.03
N GLY A 133 9.32 -1.41 -9.39
CA GLY A 133 8.96 -2.72 -8.85
C GLY A 133 7.47 -2.70 -8.49
N ASP A 134 7.05 -3.55 -7.55
CA ASP A 134 5.72 -3.38 -6.96
C ASP A 134 5.72 -2.25 -5.92
N TYR A 135 4.55 -1.68 -5.66
CA TYR A 135 4.37 -0.68 -4.60
C TYR A 135 3.13 -1.01 -3.78
N ARG A 136 3.31 -1.02 -2.45
CA ARG A 136 2.36 -1.59 -1.48
C ARG A 136 1.74 -0.50 -0.64
N ILE A 137 0.41 -0.45 -0.64
CA ILE A 137 -0.40 0.55 0.05
C ILE A 137 -1.22 -0.16 1.13
N ALA A 138 -0.94 0.09 2.39
CA ALA A 138 -1.80 -0.34 3.48
C ALA A 138 -2.93 0.68 3.66
N VAL A 139 -4.18 0.21 3.74
CA VAL A 139 -5.34 1.07 4.04
C VAL A 139 -5.92 0.65 5.38
N MET A 140 -5.92 1.56 6.36
CA MET A 140 -6.23 1.25 7.75
C MET A 140 -7.26 2.21 8.35
N SER A 141 -7.98 1.73 9.36
CA SER A 141 -8.86 2.52 10.21
C SER A 141 -9.08 1.80 11.52
N LEU A 142 -9.04 2.51 12.65
CA LEU A 142 -9.31 1.91 13.96
C LEU A 142 -10.82 1.82 14.28
N LYS A 143 -11.68 2.46 13.48
CA LYS A 143 -13.14 2.44 13.66
C LYS A 143 -13.81 1.76 12.47
N GLY A 144 -14.75 0.85 12.76
CA GLY A 144 -15.61 0.26 11.74
C GLY A 144 -16.49 1.30 11.04
N GLY A 145 -16.77 1.10 9.75
CA GLY A 145 -17.73 1.93 9.01
C GLY A 145 -17.23 3.32 8.59
N VAL A 146 -15.95 3.65 8.76
CA VAL A 146 -15.40 4.96 8.32
C VAL A 146 -15.13 5.06 6.80
N GLY A 147 -15.44 4.00 6.04
CA GLY A 147 -15.23 3.96 4.61
C GLY A 147 -13.84 3.47 4.18
N LYS A 148 -13.14 2.70 5.02
CA LYS A 148 -11.84 2.09 4.71
C LYS A 148 -11.88 1.22 3.45
N THR A 149 -12.72 0.18 3.43
CA THR A 149 -12.90 -0.70 2.27
C THR A 149 -13.35 0.08 1.03
N THR A 150 -14.26 1.03 1.22
CA THR A 150 -14.69 1.94 0.15
C THR A 150 -13.53 2.76 -0.43
N THR A 151 -12.66 3.28 0.44
CA THR A 151 -11.45 4.03 0.06
C THR A 151 -10.47 3.12 -0.68
N THR A 152 -10.24 1.89 -0.20
CA THR A 152 -9.39 0.90 -0.86
C THR A 152 -9.84 0.65 -2.30
N VAL A 153 -11.13 0.39 -2.50
CA VAL A 153 -11.69 0.11 -3.83
C VAL A 153 -11.68 1.33 -4.73
N ALA A 154 -12.08 2.50 -4.22
CA ALA A 154 -12.12 3.71 -5.02
C ALA A 154 -10.72 4.17 -5.43
N LEU A 155 -9.75 4.13 -4.52
CA LEU A 155 -8.35 4.43 -4.79
C LEU A 155 -7.75 3.42 -5.78
N GLY A 156 -7.91 2.12 -5.51
CA GLY A 156 -7.41 1.05 -6.39
C GLY A 156 -7.99 1.13 -7.80
N SER A 157 -9.28 1.44 -7.92
CA SER A 157 -9.96 1.61 -9.21
C SER A 157 -9.47 2.84 -9.98
N VAL A 158 -9.23 3.97 -9.30
CA VAL A 158 -8.64 5.16 -9.93
C VAL A 158 -7.23 4.88 -10.42
N LEU A 159 -6.41 4.18 -9.62
CA LEU A 159 -5.06 3.76 -10.02
C LEU A 159 -5.11 2.83 -11.24
N ALA A 160 -5.94 1.79 -11.20
CA ALA A 160 -6.09 0.81 -12.28
C ALA A 160 -6.55 1.46 -13.60
N GLN A 161 -7.63 2.25 -13.57
CA GLN A 161 -8.14 2.93 -14.77
C GLN A 161 -7.15 3.93 -15.36
N THR A 162 -6.44 4.68 -14.50
CA THR A 162 -5.58 5.78 -14.96
C THR A 162 -4.26 5.28 -15.52
N ARG A 163 -3.65 4.29 -14.88
CA ARG A 163 -2.33 3.74 -15.24
C ARG A 163 -2.44 2.70 -16.36
N GLY A 164 -3.46 1.86 -16.32
CA GLY A 164 -3.55 0.67 -17.16
C GLY A 164 -2.68 -0.50 -16.70
N ASP A 165 -1.96 -0.33 -15.59
CA ASP A 165 -1.17 -1.36 -14.89
C ASP A 165 -2.07 -2.41 -14.23
N ARG A 166 -1.45 -3.51 -13.76
CA ARG A 166 -2.13 -4.50 -12.92
C ARG A 166 -2.12 -4.02 -11.46
N VAL A 167 -3.32 -3.80 -10.92
CA VAL A 167 -3.56 -3.36 -9.55
C VAL A 167 -4.44 -4.39 -8.86
N ILE A 168 -4.01 -4.86 -7.69
CA ILE A 168 -4.78 -5.79 -6.86
C ILE A 168 -5.06 -5.18 -5.49
N ALA A 169 -6.23 -5.47 -4.92
CA ALA A 169 -6.51 -5.25 -3.51
C ALA A 169 -6.73 -6.59 -2.78
N ILE A 170 -6.05 -6.74 -1.65
CA ILE A 170 -6.14 -7.88 -0.75
C ILE A 170 -7.06 -7.51 0.41
N ASP A 171 -8.02 -8.36 0.72
CA ASP A 171 -8.78 -8.26 1.96
C ASP A 171 -7.94 -8.90 3.09
N ALA A 172 -7.48 -8.10 4.04
CA ALA A 172 -6.77 -8.57 5.23
C ALA A 172 -7.65 -8.44 6.47
N ASN A 173 -8.98 -8.46 6.30
CA ASN A 173 -9.93 -8.49 7.39
C ASN A 173 -10.25 -9.95 7.78
N PRO A 174 -9.96 -10.36 9.03
CA PRO A 174 -10.24 -11.71 9.52
C PRO A 174 -11.68 -11.89 10.01
N ASP A 175 -12.37 -10.79 10.36
CA ASP A 175 -13.69 -10.89 10.97
C ASP A 175 -14.76 -11.22 9.94
N PHE A 176 -14.89 -10.45 8.85
CA PHE A 176 -15.68 -10.79 7.65
C PHE A 176 -15.28 -9.85 6.51
N GLY A 177 -14.60 -10.38 5.48
CA GLY A 177 -14.11 -9.60 4.34
C GLY A 177 -15.24 -9.13 3.41
N THR A 178 -15.42 -7.81 3.26
CA THR A 178 -16.45 -7.20 2.38
C THR A 178 -15.86 -6.62 1.10
N LEU A 179 -14.53 -6.69 0.91
CA LEU A 179 -13.84 -6.01 -0.18
C LEU A 179 -14.32 -6.50 -1.56
N SER A 180 -14.43 -7.81 -1.75
CA SER A 180 -14.85 -8.40 -3.03
C SER A 180 -16.24 -7.92 -3.47
N GLN A 181 -17.17 -7.79 -2.52
CA GLN A 181 -18.56 -7.34 -2.78
C GLN A 181 -18.64 -5.89 -3.28
N ARG A 182 -17.59 -5.09 -3.02
CA ARG A 182 -17.49 -3.70 -3.47
C ARG A 182 -16.93 -3.57 -4.88
N VAL A 183 -16.40 -4.64 -5.47
CA VAL A 183 -15.80 -4.61 -6.82
C VAL A 183 -16.66 -5.35 -7.83
N ALA A 184 -17.14 -6.53 -7.50
CA ALA A 184 -18.05 -7.32 -8.32
C ALA A 184 -18.74 -8.38 -7.46
N ALA A 185 -19.55 -9.26 -8.07
CA ALA A 185 -19.98 -10.47 -7.39
C ALA A 185 -18.73 -11.29 -6.99
N PRO A 186 -18.54 -11.64 -5.71
CA PRO A 186 -17.36 -12.39 -5.29
C PRO A 186 -17.28 -13.74 -6.02
N GLY A 187 -16.12 -14.06 -6.58
CA GLY A 187 -15.80 -15.42 -6.98
C GLY A 187 -15.64 -16.35 -5.76
N PRO A 188 -15.62 -17.68 -5.95
CA PRO A 188 -15.48 -18.65 -4.87
C PRO A 188 -14.05 -18.71 -4.29
N ALA A 189 -13.04 -18.28 -5.05
CA ALA A 189 -11.65 -18.40 -4.66
C ALA A 189 -11.19 -17.28 -3.71
N THR A 190 -10.32 -17.65 -2.78
CA THR A 190 -9.83 -16.82 -1.68
C THR A 190 -8.30 -16.71 -1.70
N ILE A 191 -7.74 -15.87 -0.83
CA ILE A 191 -6.30 -15.79 -0.62
C ILE A 191 -5.70 -17.09 -0.10
N ARG A 192 -6.48 -17.92 0.60
CA ARG A 192 -6.03 -19.23 1.06
C ARG A 192 -5.84 -20.18 -0.12
N ASP A 193 -6.76 -20.18 -1.07
CA ASP A 193 -6.65 -21.00 -2.28
C ASP A 193 -5.41 -20.62 -3.10
N LEU A 194 -5.09 -19.32 -3.19
CA LEU A 194 -3.85 -18.86 -3.81
C LEU A 194 -2.61 -19.41 -3.10
N LEU A 195 -2.60 -19.43 -1.77
CA LEU A 195 -1.48 -19.94 -0.98
C LEU A 195 -1.30 -21.46 -1.09
N GLN A 196 -2.35 -22.19 -1.47
CA GLN A 196 -2.33 -23.64 -1.72
C GLN A 196 -2.14 -24.00 -3.19
N ALA A 197 -1.99 -23.02 -4.09
CA ALA A 197 -1.85 -23.27 -5.51
C ALA A 197 -0.50 -23.93 -5.85
N ASP A 198 -0.53 -24.99 -6.66
CA ASP A 198 0.67 -25.71 -7.10
C ASP A 198 1.57 -24.87 -8.03
N ASP A 199 0.98 -24.00 -8.85
CA ASP A 199 1.69 -23.17 -9.83
C ASP A 199 1.22 -21.70 -9.76
N THR A 200 2.13 -20.82 -9.35
CA THR A 200 1.93 -19.37 -9.28
C THR A 200 2.88 -18.61 -10.22
N SER A 201 3.54 -19.31 -11.15
CA SER A 201 4.59 -18.75 -12.01
C SER A 201 4.07 -17.80 -13.10
N ARG A 202 2.80 -17.93 -13.50
CA ARG A 202 2.19 -17.13 -14.56
C ARG A 202 0.93 -16.44 -14.08
N TYR A 203 0.72 -15.22 -14.55
CA TYR A 203 -0.47 -14.42 -14.23
C TYR A 203 -1.80 -15.13 -14.53
N ALA A 204 -1.88 -15.96 -15.58
CA ALA A 204 -3.09 -16.70 -15.89
C ALA A 204 -3.53 -17.66 -14.75
N GLN A 205 -2.57 -18.22 -14.01
CA GLN A 205 -2.85 -19.05 -12.84
C GLN A 205 -3.35 -18.20 -11.67
N ILE A 206 -2.71 -17.06 -11.43
CA ILE A 206 -3.11 -16.14 -10.34
C ILE A 206 -4.52 -15.60 -10.55
N LYS A 207 -4.87 -15.29 -11.80
CA LYS A 207 -6.18 -14.75 -12.18
C LYS A 207 -7.35 -15.69 -11.83
N ALA A 208 -7.11 -16.99 -11.69
CA ALA A 208 -8.14 -17.93 -11.24
C ALA A 208 -8.61 -17.65 -9.80
N PHE A 209 -7.78 -16.97 -8.99
CA PHE A 209 -8.04 -16.66 -7.58
C PHE A 209 -8.53 -15.22 -7.37
N THR A 210 -8.63 -14.41 -8.42
CA THR A 210 -9.00 -13.00 -8.31
C THR A 210 -10.32 -12.70 -9.00
N THR A 211 -10.99 -11.65 -8.53
CA THR A 211 -12.17 -11.08 -9.18
C THR A 211 -11.83 -9.69 -9.70
N GLN A 212 -12.07 -9.43 -10.98
CA GLN A 212 -11.80 -8.13 -11.61
C GLN A 212 -13.09 -7.32 -11.78
N GLY A 213 -13.09 -6.07 -11.31
CA GLY A 213 -14.20 -5.14 -11.54
C GLY A 213 -14.10 -4.37 -12.86
N ALA A 214 -15.12 -3.55 -13.15
CA ALA A 214 -15.17 -2.73 -14.37
C ALA A 214 -13.99 -1.74 -14.51
N SER A 215 -13.39 -1.34 -13.38
CA SER A 215 -12.24 -0.45 -13.32
C SER A 215 -10.89 -1.11 -13.62
N ARG A 216 -10.87 -2.43 -13.89
CA ARG A 216 -9.67 -3.29 -13.96
C ARG A 216 -8.94 -3.48 -12.62
N LEU A 217 -9.51 -3.00 -11.51
CA LEU A 217 -9.04 -3.38 -10.19
C LEU A 217 -9.37 -4.86 -9.99
N GLU A 218 -8.35 -5.65 -9.65
CA GLU A 218 -8.51 -7.02 -9.18
C GLU A 218 -8.60 -7.06 -7.66
N VAL A 219 -9.37 -8.02 -7.14
CA VAL A 219 -9.50 -8.25 -5.71
C VAL A 219 -9.33 -9.73 -5.43
N ILE A 220 -8.63 -10.03 -4.34
CA ILE A 220 -8.63 -11.35 -3.71
C ILE A 220 -9.29 -11.23 -2.34
N GLY A 221 -10.30 -12.07 -2.10
CA GLY A 221 -11.07 -12.06 -0.86
C GLY A 221 -10.43 -12.92 0.23
N SER A 222 -10.77 -12.63 1.49
CA SER A 222 -10.48 -13.50 2.63
C SER A 222 -11.35 -14.74 2.62
N GLU A 223 -10.89 -15.79 3.31
CA GLU A 223 -11.74 -16.91 3.73
C GLU A 223 -12.92 -16.38 4.57
N ARG A 224 -14.12 -16.92 4.33
CA ARG A 224 -15.36 -16.49 4.98
C ARG A 224 -15.95 -17.57 5.88
N ASP A 225 -15.46 -18.80 5.79
CA ASP A 225 -15.93 -19.87 6.66
C ASP A 225 -15.36 -19.72 8.09
N PRO A 226 -16.20 -19.39 9.10
CA PRO A 226 -15.76 -19.24 10.48
C PRO A 226 -15.27 -20.57 11.09
N ALA A 227 -15.60 -21.72 10.49
CA ALA A 227 -15.14 -23.03 10.93
C ALA A 227 -13.67 -23.30 10.57
N VAL A 228 -13.11 -22.55 9.61
CA VAL A 228 -11.69 -22.60 9.25
C VAL A 228 -10.91 -21.73 10.23
N SER A 229 -10.62 -22.31 11.39
CA SER A 229 -10.13 -21.64 12.60
C SER A 229 -8.71 -21.02 12.55
N GLU A 230 -7.99 -21.10 11.44
CA GLU A 230 -6.68 -20.43 11.31
C GLU A 230 -6.85 -18.99 10.83
N ALA A 231 -6.68 -18.04 11.74
CA ALA A 231 -6.60 -16.62 11.42
C ALA A 231 -5.48 -16.37 10.39
N PHE A 232 -5.78 -15.59 9.36
CA PHE A 232 -4.81 -15.15 8.36
C PHE A 232 -3.58 -14.54 9.07
N SER A 233 -2.43 -15.20 8.94
CA SER A 233 -1.23 -14.88 9.71
C SER A 233 -0.32 -13.88 8.99
N GLU A 234 0.65 -13.33 9.72
CA GLU A 234 1.74 -12.55 9.12
C GLU A 234 2.46 -13.34 8.02
N ASN A 235 2.75 -14.62 8.27
CA ASN A 235 3.45 -15.47 7.31
C ASN A 235 2.61 -15.67 6.03
N ASP A 236 1.30 -15.89 6.19
CA ASP A 236 0.39 -16.00 5.05
C ASP A 236 0.36 -14.72 4.22
N TYR A 237 0.31 -13.56 4.87
CA TYR A 237 0.37 -12.27 4.17
C TYR A 237 1.69 -12.11 3.42
N ARG A 238 2.84 -12.39 4.06
CA ARG A 238 4.16 -12.29 3.42
C ARG A 238 4.25 -13.21 2.20
N ARG A 239 3.78 -14.47 2.30
CA ARG A 239 3.75 -15.42 1.17
C ARG A 239 2.82 -14.96 0.06
N ALA A 240 1.65 -14.43 0.39
CA ALA A 240 0.72 -13.91 -0.61
C ALA A 240 1.32 -12.71 -1.36
N VAL A 241 1.93 -11.76 -0.64
CA VAL A 241 2.64 -10.63 -1.25
C VAL A 241 3.81 -11.11 -2.10
N ASP A 242 4.56 -12.14 -1.65
CA ASP A 242 5.67 -12.69 -2.41
C ASP A 242 5.23 -13.28 -3.77
N ILE A 243 4.07 -13.92 -3.82
CA ILE A 243 3.47 -14.36 -5.07
C ILE A 243 3.01 -13.14 -5.90
N LEU A 244 2.23 -12.24 -5.29
CA LEU A 244 1.53 -11.17 -6.00
C LEU A 244 2.47 -10.09 -6.56
N GLN A 245 3.60 -9.80 -5.90
CA GLN A 245 4.58 -8.79 -6.34
C GLN A 245 5.16 -9.07 -7.73
N HIS A 246 5.20 -10.33 -8.15
CA HIS A 246 5.68 -10.73 -9.47
C HIS A 246 4.67 -10.44 -10.60
N HIS A 247 3.38 -10.28 -10.26
CA HIS A 247 2.30 -10.17 -11.24
C HIS A 247 1.59 -8.82 -11.21
N TYR A 248 1.63 -8.10 -10.08
CA TYR A 248 0.95 -6.82 -9.91
C TYR A 248 1.95 -5.70 -9.62
N ASN A 249 1.73 -4.55 -10.24
CA ASN A 249 2.56 -3.36 -10.01
C ASN A 249 2.15 -2.63 -8.73
N LEU A 250 0.86 -2.71 -8.37
CA LEU A 250 0.32 -2.08 -7.17
C LEU A 250 -0.50 -3.08 -6.37
N ILE A 251 -0.19 -3.16 -5.08
CA ILE A 251 -0.86 -4.04 -4.12
C ILE A 251 -1.44 -3.15 -3.02
N LEU A 252 -2.77 -3.11 -2.94
CA LEU A 252 -3.48 -2.47 -1.84
C LEU A 252 -3.86 -3.53 -0.82
N THR A 253 -3.79 -3.21 0.48
CA THR A 253 -4.24 -4.11 1.54
C THR A 253 -5.32 -3.40 2.35
N ASP A 254 -6.55 -3.90 2.26
CA ASP A 254 -7.67 -3.47 3.09
C ASP A 254 -7.51 -4.11 4.47
N CYS A 255 -6.91 -3.39 5.40
CA CYS A 255 -6.61 -3.92 6.72
C CYS A 255 -7.91 -4.04 7.53
N GLY A 256 -8.06 -5.01 8.43
CA GLY A 256 -9.19 -5.03 9.37
C GLY A 256 -9.23 -3.79 10.28
N THR A 257 -10.18 -3.76 11.21
CA THR A 257 -10.31 -2.64 12.18
C THR A 257 -9.35 -2.75 13.37
N GLY A 258 -8.59 -3.84 13.50
CA GLY A 258 -7.66 -4.08 14.60
C GLY A 258 -6.19 -3.92 14.22
N LEU A 259 -5.45 -3.11 14.98
CA LEU A 259 -3.98 -2.98 14.86
C LEU A 259 -3.22 -4.19 15.40
N MET A 260 -3.85 -4.98 16.28
CA MET A 260 -3.22 -6.09 16.99
C MET A 260 -3.47 -7.45 16.31
N HIS A 261 -3.91 -7.44 15.05
CA HIS A 261 -4.20 -8.68 14.33
C HIS A 261 -2.92 -9.35 13.83
N SER A 262 -2.93 -10.69 13.81
CA SER A 262 -1.83 -11.57 13.39
C SER A 262 -1.14 -11.18 12.08
N ALA A 263 -1.86 -10.62 11.09
CA ALA A 263 -1.28 -10.22 9.81
C ALA A 263 -0.67 -8.81 9.80
N MET A 264 -1.00 -7.96 10.77
CA MET A 264 -0.73 -6.52 10.70
C MET A 264 0.76 -6.19 10.69
N ALA A 265 1.58 -6.92 11.45
CA ALA A 265 3.03 -6.74 11.44
C ALA A 265 3.61 -6.91 10.03
N GLY A 266 3.21 -7.99 9.33
CA GLY A 266 3.60 -8.20 7.93
C GLY A 266 3.10 -7.12 6.98
N VAL A 267 1.89 -6.61 7.18
CA VAL A 267 1.34 -5.50 6.39
C VAL A 267 2.17 -4.23 6.58
N LEU A 268 2.42 -3.84 7.82
CA LEU A 268 3.14 -2.61 8.14
C LEU A 268 4.61 -2.67 7.70
N ASP A 269 5.27 -3.81 7.89
CA ASP A 269 6.67 -4.02 7.47
C ASP A 269 6.85 -3.94 5.95
N LEU A 270 5.87 -4.44 5.19
CA LEU A 270 5.95 -4.47 3.73
C LEU A 270 5.35 -3.21 3.08
N ALA A 271 4.56 -2.42 3.81
CA ALA A 271 3.91 -1.23 3.25
C ALA A 271 4.93 -0.14 2.88
N HIS A 272 4.80 0.39 1.66
CA HIS A 272 5.56 1.56 1.24
C HIS A 272 4.91 2.84 1.77
N THR A 273 3.58 2.87 1.80
CA THR A 273 2.79 3.96 2.36
C THR A 273 1.57 3.44 3.11
N LEU A 274 1.14 4.23 4.07
CA LEU A 274 -0.09 4.05 4.81
C LEU A 274 -1.14 5.07 4.35
N VAL A 275 -2.37 4.61 4.13
CA VAL A 275 -3.57 5.44 4.00
C VAL A 275 -4.43 5.21 5.24
N LEU A 276 -4.52 6.24 6.08
CA LEU A 276 -5.31 6.19 7.31
C LEU A 276 -6.67 6.84 7.09
N VAL A 277 -7.74 6.06 7.16
CA VAL A 277 -9.10 6.53 6.93
C VAL A 277 -9.76 6.90 8.25
N SER A 278 -10.26 8.13 8.33
CA SER A 278 -10.93 8.68 9.51
C SER A 278 -12.31 9.22 9.15
N SER A 279 -13.25 9.08 10.09
CA SER A 279 -14.47 9.88 10.07
C SER A 279 -14.14 11.34 10.42
N PRO A 280 -15.05 12.29 10.14
CA PRO A 280 -14.90 13.69 10.53
C PRO A 280 -15.38 13.93 11.98
N ALA A 281 -15.71 12.86 12.70
CA ALA A 281 -16.16 12.91 14.09
C ALA A 281 -14.96 12.89 15.06
N LEU A 282 -15.18 13.35 16.30
CA LEU A 282 -14.12 13.59 17.28
C LEU A 282 -13.46 12.27 17.67
N ASP A 283 -14.27 11.26 17.92
CA ASP A 283 -13.85 9.90 18.22
C ASP A 283 -13.05 9.29 17.05
N GLY A 284 -13.46 9.55 15.80
CA GLY A 284 -12.72 9.16 14.60
C GLY A 284 -11.34 9.80 14.53
N ALA A 285 -11.28 11.12 14.71
CA ALA A 285 -10.02 11.87 14.70
C ALA A 285 -9.09 11.43 15.84
N GLN A 286 -9.62 11.24 17.05
CA GLN A 286 -8.85 10.70 18.19
C GLN A 286 -8.33 9.29 17.91
N SER A 287 -9.15 8.43 17.32
CA SER A 287 -8.75 7.05 16.97
C SER A 287 -7.64 7.03 15.92
N ALA A 288 -7.72 7.91 14.92
CA ALA A 288 -6.67 8.05 13.90
C ALA A 288 -5.38 8.63 14.50
N ALA A 289 -5.47 9.64 15.38
CA ALA A 289 -4.30 10.18 16.09
C ALA A 289 -3.61 9.11 16.95
N ALA A 290 -4.38 8.34 17.73
CA ALA A 290 -3.86 7.24 18.52
C ALA A 290 -3.22 6.13 17.67
N THR A 291 -3.72 5.91 16.44
CA THR A 291 -3.10 4.98 15.48
C THR A 291 -1.71 5.48 15.06
N LEU A 292 -1.56 6.78 14.78
CA LEU A 292 -0.26 7.38 14.47
C LEU A 292 0.71 7.30 15.65
N ASP A 293 0.24 7.58 16.86
CA ASP A 293 1.03 7.43 18.10
C ASP A 293 1.51 5.99 18.27
N TRP A 294 0.60 5.02 18.07
CA TRP A 294 0.94 3.61 18.16
C TRP A 294 2.00 3.23 17.13
N LEU A 295 1.86 3.66 15.87
CA LEU A 295 2.85 3.39 14.82
C LEU A 295 4.22 3.96 15.18
N GLU A 296 4.28 5.19 15.68
CA GLU A 296 5.53 5.81 16.13
C GLU A 296 6.18 5.01 17.28
N LEU A 297 5.40 4.62 18.29
CA LEU A 297 5.88 3.87 19.45
C LEU A 297 6.36 2.46 19.12
N HIS A 298 5.86 1.86 18.04
CA HIS A 298 6.18 0.48 17.63
C HIS A 298 7.16 0.40 16.46
N GLY A 299 7.91 1.48 16.18
CA GLY A 299 9.00 1.48 15.19
C GLY A 299 8.58 1.83 13.76
N TYR A 300 7.30 2.10 13.52
CA TYR A 300 6.75 2.51 12.21
C TYR A 300 6.70 4.04 12.04
N GLY A 301 7.53 4.80 12.76
CA GLY A 301 7.52 6.27 12.71
C GLY A 301 7.72 6.85 11.31
N ARG A 302 8.57 6.22 10.48
CA ARG A 302 8.73 6.62 9.06
C ARG A 302 7.47 6.39 8.25
N LEU A 303 6.75 5.30 8.50
CA LEU A 303 5.49 4.99 7.82
C LEU A 303 4.39 5.95 8.28
N ALA A 304 4.33 6.28 9.58
CA ALA A 304 3.41 7.27 10.14
C ALA A 304 3.65 8.68 9.55
N ALA A 305 4.90 9.13 9.52
CA ALA A 305 5.26 10.44 8.95
C ALA A 305 4.92 10.55 7.45
N ASN A 306 5.08 9.45 6.69
CA ASN A 306 4.74 9.40 5.28
C ASN A 306 3.27 9.01 5.00
N ALA A 307 2.47 8.77 6.04
CA ALA A 307 1.07 8.40 5.88
C ALA A 307 0.27 9.50 5.16
N VAL A 308 -0.82 9.09 4.54
CA VAL A 308 -1.81 10.00 3.98
C VAL A 308 -3.13 9.79 4.71
N VAL A 309 -3.63 10.82 5.38
CA VAL A 309 -4.91 10.76 6.08
C VAL A 309 -6.03 11.08 5.11
N VAL A 310 -7.05 10.22 5.08
CA VAL A 310 -8.28 10.43 4.32
C VAL A 310 -9.42 10.68 5.29
N VAL A 311 -10.01 11.87 5.22
CA VAL A 311 -11.16 12.24 6.03
C VAL A 311 -12.42 12.16 5.17
N SER A 312 -13.29 11.20 5.46
CA SER A 312 -14.58 11.04 4.75
C SER A 312 -15.60 12.02 5.30
N ALA A 313 -16.04 13.00 4.51
CA ALA A 313 -16.99 14.01 4.92
C ALA A 313 -18.40 13.43 5.15
N PRO A 314 -19.20 14.00 6.07
CA PRO A 314 -20.55 13.51 6.35
C PRO A 314 -21.53 13.93 5.25
N ALA A 315 -22.69 13.25 5.18
CA ALA A 315 -23.72 13.47 4.17
C ALA A 315 -24.34 14.88 4.21
N SER A 316 -24.63 15.35 5.42
CA SER A 316 -25.17 16.68 5.69
C SER A 316 -25.07 16.96 7.19
N GLY A 317 -25.05 18.24 7.55
CA GLY A 317 -24.89 18.72 8.93
C GLY A 317 -23.58 19.47 9.13
N LYS A 318 -23.58 20.46 10.03
CA LYS A 318 -22.31 21.00 10.54
C LYS A 318 -21.63 19.83 11.25
N ALA A 319 -20.40 19.48 10.84
CA ALA A 319 -19.57 18.68 11.72
C ALA A 319 -19.60 19.37 13.09
N ALA A 320 -19.91 18.64 14.15
CA ALA A 320 -19.92 19.20 15.50
C ALA A 320 -18.51 19.66 15.94
N ILE A 321 -17.51 19.45 15.09
CA ILE A 321 -16.09 19.63 15.32
C ILE A 321 -15.55 20.59 14.28
N ASP A 322 -14.59 21.39 14.72
CA ASP A 322 -13.77 22.21 13.85
C ASP A 322 -12.92 21.33 12.93
N MET A 323 -13.41 21.16 11.70
CA MET A 323 -12.73 20.40 10.66
C MET A 323 -11.35 20.99 10.33
N GLU A 324 -11.17 22.31 10.44
CA GLU A 324 -9.89 22.95 10.16
C GLU A 324 -8.85 22.55 11.19
N ALA A 325 -9.22 22.52 12.47
CA ALA A 325 -8.36 22.03 13.55
C ALA A 325 -7.97 20.54 13.36
N VAL A 326 -8.93 19.68 12.98
CA VAL A 326 -8.65 18.27 12.69
C VAL A 326 -7.69 18.11 11.52
N LEU A 327 -7.91 18.85 10.43
CA LEU A 327 -7.03 18.82 9.26
C LEU A 327 -5.63 19.32 9.61
N ALA A 328 -5.52 20.41 10.37
CA ALA A 328 -4.25 20.97 10.82
C ALA A 328 -3.48 19.98 11.72
N HIS A 329 -4.18 19.30 12.63
CA HIS A 329 -3.58 18.27 13.49
C HIS A 329 -2.92 17.16 12.67
N PHE A 330 -3.61 16.61 11.67
CA PHE A 330 -3.04 15.55 10.83
C PHE A 330 -1.98 16.05 9.85
N ALA A 331 -2.15 17.25 9.30
CA ALA A 331 -1.18 17.84 8.37
C ALA A 331 0.17 18.12 9.04
N ALA A 332 0.20 18.31 10.37
CA ALA A 332 1.44 18.50 11.11
C ALA A 332 2.25 17.20 11.31
N ARG A 333 1.61 16.03 11.20
CA ARG A 333 2.21 14.73 11.55
C ARG A 333 2.35 13.77 10.37
N THR A 334 1.61 14.04 9.29
CA THR A 334 1.52 13.16 8.13
C THR A 334 1.85 13.94 6.88
N ARG A 335 2.25 13.23 5.82
CA ARG A 335 2.65 13.85 4.55
C ARG A 335 1.54 14.66 3.90
N ALA A 336 0.29 14.18 4.01
CA ALA A 336 -0.85 14.83 3.37
C ALA A 336 -2.17 14.42 4.01
N VAL A 337 -3.15 15.30 3.90
CA VAL A 337 -4.54 15.05 4.30
C VAL A 337 -5.47 15.33 3.12
N HIS A 338 -6.33 14.37 2.79
CA HIS A 338 -7.34 14.50 1.74
C HIS A 338 -8.73 14.39 2.33
N VAL A 339 -9.61 15.33 1.97
CA VAL A 339 -11.03 15.25 2.30
C VAL A 339 -11.78 14.63 1.13
N VAL A 340 -12.44 13.50 1.37
CA VAL A 340 -13.34 12.88 0.41
C VAL A 340 -14.76 13.35 0.72
N PRO A 341 -15.43 14.10 -0.17
CA PRO A 341 -16.78 14.57 0.07
C PRO A 341 -17.76 13.38 0.10
N TYR A 342 -18.90 13.57 0.76
CA TYR A 342 -19.97 12.58 0.73
C TYR A 342 -20.45 12.32 -0.71
N ASP A 343 -20.57 11.03 -1.03
CA ASP A 343 -21.06 10.55 -2.29
C ASP A 343 -22.18 9.52 -2.06
N PRO A 344 -23.41 9.76 -2.57
CA PRO A 344 -24.52 8.82 -2.42
C PRO A 344 -24.18 7.43 -2.96
N HIS A 345 -23.45 7.33 -4.06
CA HIS A 345 -23.10 6.06 -4.69
C HIS A 345 -22.18 5.23 -3.78
N LEU A 346 -21.23 5.88 -3.10
CA LEU A 346 -20.37 5.21 -2.13
C LEU A 346 -21.14 4.80 -0.85
N ALA A 347 -22.17 5.56 -0.49
CA ALA A 347 -23.01 5.28 0.68
C ALA A 347 -23.98 4.11 0.47
N GLU A 348 -24.27 3.71 -0.77
CA GLU A 348 -25.17 2.59 -1.11
C GLU A 348 -24.71 1.25 -0.52
N GLY A 349 -23.43 1.10 -0.14
CA GLY A 349 -22.96 -0.17 0.39
C GLY A 349 -22.63 -1.22 -0.67
N ALA A 350 -22.84 -0.89 -1.95
CA ALA A 350 -22.79 -1.82 -3.09
C ALA A 350 -21.46 -1.72 -3.88
N VAL A 351 -21.47 -2.29 -5.08
CA VAL A 351 -20.36 -2.24 -6.05
C VAL A 351 -20.01 -0.79 -6.39
N VAL A 352 -18.74 -0.45 -6.23
CA VAL A 352 -18.18 0.87 -6.50
C VAL A 352 -17.86 1.01 -7.98
N ASP A 353 -18.83 1.57 -8.70
CA ASP A 353 -18.63 2.13 -10.03
C ASP A 353 -18.02 3.56 -9.99
N ILE A 354 -16.83 3.74 -10.58
CA ILE A 354 -16.12 5.02 -10.62
C ILE A 354 -16.81 6.06 -11.51
N ASP A 355 -17.52 5.63 -12.55
CA ASP A 355 -18.18 6.53 -13.49
C ASP A 355 -19.46 7.14 -12.90
N ARG A 356 -20.02 6.52 -11.85
CA ARG A 356 -21.16 7.04 -11.07
C ARG A 356 -20.76 8.03 -9.98
N LEU A 357 -19.47 8.19 -9.68
CA LEU A 357 -19.02 9.12 -8.64
C LEU A 357 -19.29 10.57 -9.03
N ARG A 358 -19.66 11.38 -8.04
CA ARG A 358 -19.74 12.83 -8.22
C ARG A 358 -18.38 13.39 -8.64
N PRO A 359 -18.32 14.42 -9.50
CA PRO A 359 -17.05 14.95 -9.99
C PRO A 359 -16.07 15.41 -8.90
N ASN A 360 -16.57 15.88 -7.75
CA ASN A 360 -15.74 16.29 -6.62
C ASN A 360 -15.14 15.09 -5.88
N THR A 361 -15.91 14.01 -5.70
CA THR A 361 -15.45 12.75 -5.09
C THR A 361 -14.38 12.09 -5.95
N LEU A 362 -14.65 11.97 -7.25
CA LEU A 362 -13.68 11.42 -8.20
C LEU A 362 -12.39 12.26 -8.26
N ARG A 363 -12.51 13.58 -8.16
CA ARG A 363 -11.32 14.46 -8.09
C ARG A 363 -10.55 14.26 -6.79
N ALA A 364 -11.21 14.06 -5.65
CA ALA A 364 -10.55 13.77 -4.38
C ALA A 364 -9.73 12.48 -4.47
N TYR A 365 -10.30 11.38 -4.99
CA TYR A 365 -9.56 10.12 -5.18
C TYR A 365 -8.43 10.22 -6.21
N ARG A 366 -8.61 11.00 -7.29
CA ARG A 366 -7.51 11.28 -8.23
C ARG A 366 -6.37 12.06 -7.59
N ASN A 367 -6.68 13.05 -6.76
CA ASN A 367 -5.66 13.80 -6.04
C ASN A 367 -4.95 12.92 -5.00
N LEU A 368 -5.68 12.09 -4.27
CA LEU A 368 -5.12 11.09 -3.35
C LEU A 368 -4.16 10.14 -4.10
N ALA A 369 -4.60 9.58 -5.22
CA ALA A 369 -3.78 8.71 -6.05
C ALA A 369 -2.51 9.42 -6.56
N ALA A 370 -2.62 10.68 -6.98
CA ALA A 370 -1.48 11.47 -7.41
C ALA A 370 -0.50 11.77 -6.26
N THR A 371 -0.99 12.04 -5.04
CA THR A 371 -0.14 12.21 -3.85
C THR A 371 0.65 10.94 -3.54
N ILE A 372 0.02 9.77 -3.59
CA ILE A 372 0.70 8.49 -3.38
C ILE A 372 1.71 8.22 -4.50
N ALA A 373 1.36 8.54 -5.74
CA ALA A 373 2.20 8.27 -6.90
C ALA A 373 3.50 9.09 -6.95
N VAL A 374 3.65 10.13 -6.10
CA VAL A 374 4.92 10.86 -5.95
C VAL A 374 6.06 9.91 -5.57
N ASP A 375 5.80 8.88 -4.79
CA ASP A 375 6.81 7.92 -4.32
C ASP A 375 7.16 6.84 -5.35
N PHE A 376 6.37 6.69 -6.42
CA PHE A 376 6.54 5.58 -7.36
C PHE A 376 7.93 5.57 -8.03
N GLY A 377 8.53 6.75 -8.17
CA GLY A 377 9.90 6.91 -8.66
C GLY A 377 11.01 6.74 -7.60
N GLU A 378 10.67 6.72 -6.31
CA GLU A 378 11.61 6.81 -5.18
C GLU A 378 11.92 5.46 -4.52
N TRP A 379 12.21 4.45 -5.35
CA TRP A 379 12.55 3.06 -4.98
C TRP A 379 13.52 2.90 -3.78
N HIS A 380 14.43 3.84 -3.55
CA HIS A 380 15.49 3.72 -2.52
C HIS A 380 15.09 4.23 -1.13
N LYS A 381 13.96 4.91 -0.96
CA LYS A 381 13.59 5.48 0.36
C LYS A 381 12.93 4.48 1.30
N HIS A 382 12.46 3.34 0.79
CA HIS A 382 11.68 2.36 1.58
C HIS A 382 12.41 1.04 1.84
N ALA A 383 13.52 0.76 1.15
CA ALA A 383 14.35 -0.42 1.35
C ALA A 383 15.48 -0.14 2.35
N ARG A 384 15.17 0.00 3.65
CA ARG A 384 16.09 -0.21 4.77
C ARG A 384 15.33 -0.56 6.03
#